data_AF-I6NXE4-F1
#
_entry.id   AF-I6NXE4-F1
#
_cell.length_a   1.000
_cell.length_b   1.000
_cell.length_c   1.000
_cell.angle_alpha   90.00
_cell.angle_beta   90.00
_cell.angle_gamma   90.00
#
_symmetry.space_group_name_H-M   'P 1'
#
loop_
_entity.id
_entity.type
_entity.pdbx_description
1 polymer ?
#
loop_
_entity_poly.entity_id
_entity_poly.type
_entity_poly.pdbx_seq_one_letter_code
_entity_poly.pdbx_strand_id
1 'polypeptide(L)' 'FFTIHFLLPFIVVAMVMIHLLFLHQTGSNNPLGINSNTDKIPFHPYFSFKDIMGFIMLLMSLTILTLLNPYY' A
#
# COMPACT_ATOMS: atom_id res chain seq x y z
N PHE A 1 -14.18 -11.01 -21.53
CA PHE A 1 -14.18 -10.08 -20.39
C PHE A 1 -14.11 -10.79 -19.05
N PHE A 2 -15.08 -11.64 -18.68
CA PHE A 2 -15.04 -12.37 -17.39
C PHE A 2 -13.73 -13.12 -17.13
N THR A 3 -13.28 -13.94 -18.07
CA THR A 3 -12.03 -14.72 -17.95
C THR A 3 -10.80 -13.83 -17.74
N ILE A 4 -10.72 -12.70 -18.44
CA ILE A 4 -9.63 -11.73 -18.31
C ILE A 4 -9.72 -11.00 -16.97
N HIS A 5 -10.91 -10.52 -16.59
CA HIS A 5 -11.13 -9.83 -15.32
C HIS A 5 -10.84 -10.71 -14.11
N PHE A 6 -11.13 -12.00 -14.19
CA PHE A 6 -10.76 -12.96 -13.14
C PHE A 6 -9.25 -13.18 -13.07
N LEU A 7 -8.57 -13.29 -14.21
CA LEU A 7 -7.13 -13.59 -14.26
C LEU A 7 -6.25 -12.40 -13.86
N LEU A 8 -6.59 -11.18 -14.30
CA LEU A 8 -5.75 -9.99 -14.14
C LEU A 8 -5.39 -9.66 -12.68
N PRO A 9 -6.30 -9.73 -11.69
CA PRO A 9 -5.96 -9.49 -10.29
C PRO A 9 -4.81 -10.36 -9.78
N PHE A 10 -4.74 -11.63 -10.16
CA PHE A 10 -3.64 -12.52 -9.76
C PHE A 10 -2.31 -12.12 -10.40
N ILE A 11 -2.34 -11.69 -11.67
CA ILE A 11 -1.16 -11.14 -12.34
C ILE A 11 -0.69 -9.86 -11.62
N VAL A 12 -1.62 -9.00 -11.21
CA VAL A 12 -1.28 -7.80 -10.43
C VAL A 12 -0.64 -8.16 -9.09
N VAL A 13 -1.16 -9.16 -8.35
CA VAL A 13 -0.53 -9.63 -7.11
C VAL A 13 0.91 -10.10 -7.36
N ALA A 14 1.15 -10.89 -8.43
CA ALA A 14 2.50 -11.33 -8.78
C ALA A 14 3.43 -10.14 -9.10
N MET A 15 2.93 -9.15 -9.84
CA MET A 15 3.69 -7.93 -10.14
C MET A 15 3.98 -7.08 -8.90
N VAL A 16 3.06 -7.02 -7.92
CA VAL A 16 3.28 -6.35 -6.65
C VAL A 16 4.42 -7.02 -5.87
N MET A 17 4.51 -8.35 -5.86
CA MET A 17 5.62 -9.06 -5.21
C MET A 17 6.97 -8.75 -5.88
N ILE A 18 7.01 -8.73 -7.21
CA ILE A 18 8.23 -8.34 -7.96
C ILE A 18 8.61 -6.89 -7.66
N HIS A 19 7.64 -5.99 -7.63
CA HIS A 19 7.86 -4.59 -7.29
C HIS A 19 8.44 -4.42 -5.89
N LEU A 20 7.86 -5.09 -4.88
CA LEU A 20 8.36 -5.04 -3.51
C LEU A 20 9.76 -5.68 -3.38
N LEU A 21 10.05 -6.74 -4.14
CA LEU A 21 11.38 -7.34 -4.16
C LEU A 21 12.46 -6.36 -4.63
N PHE A 22 12.19 -5.59 -5.70
CA PHE A 22 13.12 -4.54 -6.15
C PHE A 22 13.22 -3.39 -5.16
N LEU A 23 12.10 -2.96 -4.57
CA LEU A 23 12.11 -1.93 -3.52
C LEU A 23 12.94 -2.37 -2.30
N HIS A 24 12.91 -3.65 -1.94
CA HIS A 24 13.70 -4.18 -0.82
C HIS A 24 15.21 -4.20 -1.10
N GLN A 25 15.65 -4.21 -2.36
CA GLN A 25 17.08 -4.13 -2.68
C GLN A 25 17.67 -2.75 -2.39
N THR A 26 16.89 -1.68 -2.63
CA THR A 26 17.35 -0.29 -2.43
C THR A 26 16.88 0.32 -1.11
N GLY A 27 15.76 -0.18 -0.58
CA GLY A 27 14.99 0.48 0.47
C GLY A 27 14.16 1.66 -0.05
N SER A 28 13.31 2.21 0.83
CA SER A 28 12.48 3.37 0.53
C SER A 28 13.31 4.66 0.47
N ASN A 29 12.93 5.55 -0.44
CA ASN A 29 13.45 6.92 -0.45
C ASN A 29 12.80 7.76 0.66
N ASN A 30 13.35 8.95 0.94
CA ASN A 30 12.83 9.90 1.92
C ASN A 30 12.55 11.27 1.28
N PRO A 31 11.76 12.15 1.93
CA PRO A 31 11.36 13.43 1.35
C PRO A 31 12.51 14.37 0.97
N LEU A 32 13.66 14.24 1.63
CA LEU A 32 14.84 15.06 1.34
C LEU A 32 15.67 14.50 0.17
N GLY A 33 15.40 13.27 -0.28
CA GLY A 33 16.11 12.63 -1.40
C GLY A 33 17.58 12.31 -1.14
N ILE A 34 18.05 12.42 0.12
CA ILE A 34 19.42 12.11 0.53
C ILE A 34 19.52 10.68 1.07
N ASN A 35 20.73 10.17 1.30
CA ASN A 35 20.90 8.83 1.86
C ASN A 35 20.36 8.76 3.32
N SER A 36 19.41 7.87 3.57
CA SER A 36 18.78 7.66 4.90
C SER A 36 19.47 6.63 5.78
N ASN A 37 20.57 5.99 5.34
CA ASN A 37 21.23 4.92 6.08
C ASN A 37 21.72 5.34 7.48
N THR A 38 21.97 6.62 7.70
CA THR A 38 22.42 7.17 8.99
C THR A 38 21.32 7.19 10.05
N ASP A 39 20.05 7.15 9.65
CA ASP A 39 18.90 7.29 10.55
C ASP A 39 17.75 6.36 10.12
N LYS A 40 18.05 5.05 10.09
CA LYS A 40 17.05 4.01 9.82
C LYS A 40 16.40 3.57 11.12
N ILE A 41 15.07 3.58 11.13
CA ILE A 41 14.23 2.99 12.18
C ILE A 41 13.61 1.68 11.69
N PRO A 42 13.31 0.71 12.57
CA PRO A 42 12.63 -0.52 12.18
C PRO A 42 11.19 -0.24 11.68
N PHE A 43 10.69 -1.09 10.79
CA PHE A 43 9.34 -0.96 10.25
C PHE A 43 8.27 -1.06 11.35
N HIS A 44 8.37 -2.08 12.21
CA HIS A 44 7.54 -2.22 13.40
C HIS A 44 8.29 -1.65 14.61
N PRO A 45 7.65 -0.83 15.47
CA PRO A 45 6.22 -0.50 15.49
C PRO A 45 5.84 0.72 14.63
N TYR A 46 6.81 1.52 14.19
CA TYR A 46 6.61 2.87 13.67
C TYR A 46 5.68 2.95 12.45
N PHE A 47 6.08 2.30 11.35
CA PHE A 47 5.31 2.32 10.11
C PHE A 47 4.09 1.40 10.20
N SER A 48 4.17 0.30 10.96
CA SER A 48 3.00 -0.58 11.16
C SER A 48 1.81 0.16 11.78
N PHE A 49 2.02 0.93 12.86
CA PHE A 49 0.93 1.72 13.45
C PHE A 49 0.49 2.90 12.57
N LYS A 50 1.45 3.56 11.90
CA LYS A 50 1.14 4.63 10.94
C LYS A 50 0.23 4.13 9.82
N ASP A 51 0.52 2.95 9.27
CA ASP A 51 -0.23 2.34 8.18
C ASP A 51 -1.62 1.88 8.66
N ILE A 52 -1.74 1.31 9.86
CA ILE A 52 -3.04 0.96 10.46
C ILE A 52 -3.94 2.20 10.59
N MET A 53 -3.39 3.32 11.08
CA MET A 53 -4.16 4.57 11.16
C MET A 53 -4.65 5.04 9.78
N GLY A 54 -3.78 4.98 8.77
CA GLY A 54 -4.14 5.27 7.38
C GLY A 54 -5.23 4.34 6.85
N PHE A 55 -5.15 3.05 7.17
CA PHE A 55 -6.14 2.05 6.77
C PHE A 55 -7.50 2.28 7.43
N ILE A 56 -7.54 2.68 8.70
CA ILE A 56 -8.79 3.07 9.38
C ILE A 56 -9.44 4.25 8.66
N MET A 57 -8.67 5.27 8.28
CA MET A 57 -9.20 6.43 7.55
C MET A 57 -9.74 6.04 6.17
N LEU A 58 -9.03 5.19 5.43
CA LEU A 58 -9.49 4.63 4.16
C LEU A 58 -10.83 3.90 4.33
N LEU A 59 -10.91 2.96 5.27
CA LEU A 59 -12.11 2.18 5.52
C LEU A 59 -13.29 3.06 5.93
N MET A 60 -13.07 4.06 6.78
CA MET A 60 -14.11 5.03 7.15
C MET A 60 -14.63 5.79 5.93
N SER A 61 -13.75 6.25 5.04
CA SER A 61 -14.19 6.93 3.81
C SER A 61 -15.00 6.02 2.89
N LEU A 62 -14.58 4.76 2.75
CA LEU A 62 -15.26 3.78 1.91
C LEU A 62 -16.62 3.39 2.49
N THR A 63 -16.72 3.19 3.80
CA THR A 63 -17.99 2.87 4.46
C THR A 63 -18.97 4.03 4.33
N ILE A 64 -18.54 5.27 4.55
CA ILE A 64 -19.37 6.46 4.36
C ILE A 64 -19.91 6.50 2.92
N LEU A 65 -19.05 6.31 1.91
CA LEU A 65 -19.47 6.30 0.51
C LEU A 65 -20.51 5.21 0.24
N THR A 66 -20.19 3.96 0.62
CA THR A 66 -21.07 2.81 0.35
C THR A 66 -22.39 2.85 1.10
N LEU A 67 -22.46 3.45 2.29
CA LEU A 67 -23.68 3.50 3.09
C LEU A 67 -24.56 4.70 2.76
N LEU A 68 -23.97 5.86 2.47
CA LEU A 68 -24.75 7.07 2.18
C LEU A 68 -25.19 7.12 0.71
N ASN A 69 -24.35 6.72 -0.24
CA ASN A 69 -24.63 6.80 -1.68
C ASN A 69 -24.09 5.57 -2.43
N PRO A 70 -24.67 4.36 -2.23
CA PRO A 70 -24.20 3.14 -2.89
C PRO A 70 -24.44 3.09 -4.40
N TYR A 71 -25.47 3.79 -4.87
CA TYR A 71 -25.97 3.68 -6.25
C TYR A 71 -26.04 5.02 -6.97
N TYR A 72 -25.62 6.10 -6.31
CA TYR A 72 -25.76 7.48 -6.77
C TYR A 72 -24.42 8.18 -6.81
#